data_AF-A0A2A3XV23-F1
#
_entry.id   AF-A0A2A3XV23-F1
#
_cell.length_a   1.000
_cell.length_b   1.000
_cell.length_c   1.000
_cell.angle_alpha   90.00
_cell.angle_beta   90.00
_cell.angle_gamma   90.00
#
_symmetry.space_group_name_H-M   'P 1'
#
loop_
_entity.id
_entity.type
_entity.pdbx_description
1 polymer ?
#
loop_
_entity_poly.entity_id
_entity_poly.type
_entity_poly.pdbx_seq_one_letter_code
_entity_poly.pdbx_strand_id
1 'polypeptide(L)' 'MKNSEFWRNMDHEFGSGYSHMLADSLALTELGSLNATQALRKGIKPKQVWEAICRAQDVPPERWLGMDIEPKEA' A
#
# COMPACT_ATOMS: atom_id res chain seq x y z
N MET A 1 1.05 5.91 -8.76
CA MET A 1 0.32 4.75 -8.22
C MET A 1 -1.17 5.08 -8.12
N LYS A 2 -2.02 4.30 -8.81
CA LYS A 2 -3.48 4.28 -8.67
C LYS A 2 -3.90 3.36 -7.50
N ASN A 3 -5.14 3.46 -7.02
CA ASN A 3 -5.67 2.57 -5.97
C ASN A 3 -5.53 1.09 -6.32
N SER A 4 -5.76 0.72 -7.59
CA SER A 4 -5.63 -0.66 -8.04
C SER A 4 -4.18 -1.18 -7.99
N GLU A 5 -3.20 -0.31 -8.26
CA GLU A 5 -1.77 -0.66 -8.14
C GLU A 5 -1.36 -0.82 -6.67
N PHE A 6 -1.90 0.02 -5.78
CA PHE A 6 -1.72 -0.14 -4.33
C PHE A 6 -2.20 -1.51 -3.84
N TRP A 7 -3.43 -1.89 -4.18
CA TRP A 7 -3.98 -3.18 -3.74
C TRP A 7 -3.21 -4.36 -4.32
N ARG A 8 -2.74 -4.25 -5.57
CA ARG A 8 -1.86 -5.28 -6.15
C ARG A 8 -0.54 -5.42 -5.42
N ASN A 9 0.10 -4.31 -5.03
CA ASN A 9 1.33 -4.36 -4.24
C ASN A 9 1.08 -4.97 -2.85
N MET A 10 -0.03 -4.59 -2.21
CA MET A 10 -0.45 -5.16 -0.93
C MET A 10 -0.69 -6.67 -1.03
N ASP A 11 -1.41 -7.13 -2.05
CA ASP A 11 -1.70 -8.55 -2.27
C ASP A 11 -0.43 -9.33 -2.63
N HIS A 12 0.52 -8.70 -3.33
CA HIS A 12 1.78 -9.33 -3.67
C HIS A 12 2.70 -9.52 -2.46
N GLU A 13 2.83 -8.49 -1.62
CA GLU A 13 3.73 -8.55 -0.45
C GLU A 13 3.12 -9.34 0.71
N PHE A 14 1.81 -9.20 0.94
CA PHE A 14 1.15 -9.74 2.13
C PHE A 14 0.15 -10.85 1.83
N GLY A 15 -0.21 -11.07 0.56
CA GLY A 15 -1.26 -12.02 0.16
C GLY A 15 -2.66 -11.42 0.25
N SER A 16 -3.55 -11.81 -0.65
CA SER A 16 -4.91 -11.23 -0.81
C SER A 16 -5.82 -11.36 0.41
N GLY A 17 -5.58 -12.34 1.29
CA GLY A 17 -6.35 -12.47 2.54
C GLY A 17 -5.87 -11.53 3.64
N TYR A 18 -4.56 -11.44 3.84
CA TYR A 18 -3.97 -10.66 4.92
C TYR A 18 -3.81 -9.18 4.57
N SER A 19 -3.65 -8.85 3.28
CA SER A 19 -3.50 -7.48 2.77
C SER A 19 -4.64 -6.56 3.23
N HIS A 20 -5.89 -7.00 3.07
CA HIS A 20 -7.08 -6.24 3.45
C HIS A 20 -7.20 -6.09 4.97
N MET A 21 -6.93 -7.15 5.73
CA MET A 21 -6.92 -7.08 7.19
C MET A 21 -5.86 -6.11 7.71
N LEU A 22 -4.65 -6.16 7.14
CA LEU A 22 -3.56 -5.25 7.48
C LEU A 22 -3.95 -3.80 7.16
N ALA A 23 -4.53 -3.55 5.97
CA ALA A 23 -4.96 -2.22 5.55
C ALA A 23 -6.02 -1.59 6.49
N ASP A 24 -6.86 -2.42 7.12
CA ASP A 24 -7.90 -1.97 8.05
C ASP A 24 -7.44 -1.90 9.51
N SER A 25 -6.32 -2.53 9.88
CA SER A 25 -5.87 -2.64 11.29
C SER A 25 -4.58 -1.91 11.61
N LEU A 26 -3.63 -1.81 10.67
CA LEU A 26 -2.35 -1.17 10.89
C LEU A 26 -2.50 0.34 11.01
N ALA A 27 -2.22 0.89 12.19
CA ALA A 27 -2.19 2.33 12.39
C ALA A 27 -0.87 2.93 11.87
N LEU A 28 -0.96 3.78 10.84
CA LEU A 28 0.19 4.42 10.21
C LEU A 28 0.50 5.74 10.90
N THR A 29 1.46 5.74 11.82
CA THR A 29 1.86 6.93 12.61
C THR A 29 2.19 8.13 11.72
N GLU A 30 2.87 7.91 10.60
CA GLU A 30 3.21 8.96 9.62
C GLU A 30 1.98 9.64 8.97
N LEU A 31 0.84 8.96 8.96
CA LEU A 31 -0.43 9.46 8.41
C LEU A 31 -1.39 9.89 9.53
N GLY A 32 -0.87 10.22 10.71
CA GLY A 32 -1.68 10.63 11.87
C GLY A 32 -2.46 9.47 12.49
N SER A 33 -1.84 8.29 12.54
CA SER A 33 -2.40 7.05 13.10
C SER A 33 -3.68 6.56 12.41
N LEU A 34 -3.87 6.96 11.15
CA LEU A 34 -4.90 6.39 10.29
C LEU A 34 -4.47 5.02 9.80
N ASN A 35 -5.43 4.12 9.59
CA ASN A 35 -5.18 2.91 8.81
C ASN A 35 -5.18 3.22 7.30
N ALA A 36 -4.73 2.27 6.48
CA ALA A 36 -4.58 2.47 5.04
C ALA A 36 -5.93 2.80 4.37
N THR A 37 -7.00 2.09 4.74
CA THR A 37 -8.35 2.33 4.20
C THR A 37 -8.87 3.72 4.55
N GLN A 38 -8.66 4.18 5.78
CA GLN A 38 -9.02 5.53 6.23
C GLN A 38 -8.20 6.60 5.51
N ALA A 39 -6.90 6.38 5.34
CA ALA A 39 -6.01 7.28 4.63
C ALA A 39 -6.46 7.46 3.17
N LEU A 40 -6.73 6.36 2.47
CA LEU A 40 -7.24 6.38 1.10
C LEU A 40 -8.59 7.09 1.00
N ARG A 41 -9.52 6.83 1.92
CA ARG A 41 -10.83 7.50 1.98
C ARG A 41 -10.71 9.01 2.23
N LYS A 42 -9.71 9.44 2.99
CA LYS A 42 -9.39 10.87 3.20
C LYS A 42 -8.69 11.53 2.01
N GLY A 43 -8.44 10.79 0.92
CA GLY A 43 -7.79 11.31 -0.28
C GLY A 43 -6.27 11.37 -0.18
N ILE A 44 -5.65 10.70 0.81
CA ILE A 44 -4.19 10.54 0.85
C ILE A 44 -3.77 9.69 -0.36
N LYS A 45 -2.69 10.10 -1.03
CA LYS A 45 -2.25 9.44 -2.26
C LYS A 45 -1.86 7.98 -1.96
N PRO A 46 -2.24 7.01 -2.81
CA PRO A 46 -1.96 5.60 -2.56
C PRO A 46 -0.47 5.29 -2.43
N LYS A 47 0.37 6.01 -3.18
CA LYS A 47 1.83 5.92 -3.06
C LYS A 47 2.32 6.26 -1.65
N GLN A 48 1.77 7.31 -1.03
CA GLN A 48 2.14 7.70 0.33
C GLN A 48 1.68 6.67 1.37
N VAL A 49 0.48 6.11 1.16
CA VAL A 49 -0.04 5.03 2.02
C VAL A 49 0.84 3.78 1.90
N TRP A 50 1.21 3.39 0.69
CA TRP A 50 2.11 2.26 0.44
C TRP A 50 3.47 2.46 1.10
N GLU A 51 4.11 3.61 0.91
CA GLU A 51 5.40 3.91 1.53
C GLU A 51 5.34 3.85 3.07
N ALA A 52 4.25 4.35 3.66
CA ALA A 52 4.04 4.29 5.11
C ALA A 52 3.86 2.84 5.61
N ILE A 53 3.13 2.00 4.87
CA ILE A 53 3.01 0.56 5.18
C ILE A 53 4.37 -0.12 5.06
N CYS A 54 5.10 0.14 3.97
CA CYS A 54 6.42 -0.44 3.77
C CYS A 54 7.38 -0.10 4.91
N ARG A 55 7.37 1.15 5.39
CA ARG A 55 8.16 1.55 6.57
C ARG A 55 7.68 0.87 7.85
N ALA A 56 6.36 0.80 8.07
CA ALA A 56 5.80 0.19 9.27
C ALA A 56 5.99 -1.33 9.36
N GLN A 57 6.09 -2.00 8.20
CA GLN A 57 6.24 -3.45 8.09
C GLN A 57 7.67 -3.88 7.73
N ASP A 58 8.63 -2.95 7.75
CA ASP A 58 10.03 -3.20 7.39
C ASP A 58 10.21 -3.87 6.01
N VAL A 59 9.37 -3.51 5.04
CA VAL A 59 9.48 -4.00 3.67
C VAL A 59 10.76 -3.44 3.04
N PRO A 60 11.63 -4.27 2.44
CA PRO A 60 12.85 -3.80 1.80
C PRO A 60 12.60 -2.75 0.69
N PRO A 61 13.39 -1.66 0.60
CA PRO A 61 13.22 -0.60 -0.40
C PRO A 61 13.18 -1.07 -1.86
N GLU A 62 13.91 -2.12 -2.19
CA GLU A 62 13.90 -2.77 -3.51
C GLU A 62 12.52 -3.27 -3.94
N ARG A 63 11.59 -3.48 -3.01
CA ARG A 63 10.21 -3.95 -3.27
C ARG A 63 9.17 -2.84 -3.27
N TRP A 64 9.55 -1.60 -2.94
CA TRP A 64 8.58 -0.50 -2.81
C TRP A 64 7.99 -0.05 -4.13
N LEU A 65 8.71 -0.25 -5.24
CA LEU A 65 8.24 0.16 -6.56
C LEU A 65 7.08 -0.72 -7.06
N GLY A 66 6.80 -1.87 -6.41
CA GLY A 66 5.93 -2.90 -6.96
C GLY A 66 6.57 -3.56 -8.18
N MET A 67 5.99 -4.65 -8.68
CA MET A 67 6.51 -5.25 -9.92
C MET A 67 6.49 -4.23 -11.05
N ASP A 68 7.59 -4.11 -11.80
CA ASP A 68 7.59 -3.38 -13.07
C ASP A 68 6.60 -4.07 -14.00
N ILE A 69 5.50 -3.38 -14.27
CA ILE A 69 4.48 -3.84 -15.20
C ILE A 69 4.62 -2.88 -16.36
N GLU A 70 5.22 -3.36 -17.45
CA GLU A 70 5.13 -2.66 -18.72
C GLU A 70 3.65 -2.27 -18.92
N PRO A 71 3.36 -0.99 -19.20
CA PRO A 71 2.00 -0.59 -19.51
C PRO A 71 1.55 -1.47 -20.66
N LYS A 72 0.45 -2.21 -20.48
CA LYS A 72 -0.15 -2.94 -21.59
C LYS A 72 -0.47 -1.90 -22.67
N GLU A 73 0.33 -1.87 -23.73
CA GLU A 73 0.09 -1.01 -24.89
C GLU A 73 -1.34 -1.28 -25.38
N ALA A 74 -2.10 -0.20 -25.52
CA ALA A 74 -3.49 -0.21 -25.94
C ALA A 74 -3.61 -0.40 -27.46
#